data_AF-A0A918I157-F1
#
_entry.id   AF-A0A918I157-F1
#
_cell.length_a   1.000
_cell.length_b   1.000
_cell.length_c   1.000
_cell.angle_alpha   90.00
_cell.angle_beta   90.00
_cell.angle_gamma   90.00
#
_symmetry.space_group_name_H-M   'P 1'
#
loop_
_entity.id
_entity.type
_entity.pdbx_description
1 polymer ?
#
loop_
_entity_poly.entity_id
_entity_poly.type
_entity_poly.pdbx_seq_one_letter_code
_entity_poly.pdbx_strand_id
1 'polypeptide(L)'
;MTVDAVRDEEDLSAHEDRLRAGAEALAAAERRLLAQAAALEGRPGVPDWCVPTLRRQAESCRVAAEDMGDAAAVVGRHAARSGAGRAGVRAAAPPGAA
;
A
#
# COMPACT_ATOMS: atom_id res chain seq x y z
N MET A 1 -0.57 -24.70 -19.16
CA MET A 1 -0.39 -23.47 -18.36
C MET A 1 -1.04 -22.33 -19.16
N THR A 2 -2.34 -22.07 -19.01
CA THR A 2 -3.05 -21.29 -17.95
C THR A 2 -2.72 -19.80 -18.00
N VAL A 3 -3.23 -19.13 -19.04
CA VAL A 3 -3.31 -17.67 -19.16
C VAL A 3 -3.89 -17.06 -17.87
N ASP A 4 -4.85 -17.74 -17.24
CA ASP A 4 -5.50 -17.29 -16.00
C ASP A 4 -4.52 -17.17 -14.81
N ALA A 5 -3.60 -18.12 -14.61
CA ALA A 5 -2.70 -18.10 -13.46
C ALA A 5 -1.59 -17.03 -13.53
N VAL A 6 -1.19 -16.64 -14.74
CA VAL A 6 -0.27 -15.52 -14.97
C VAL A 6 -1.02 -14.21 -14.77
N ARG A 7 -2.25 -14.13 -15.28
CA ARG A 7 -3.14 -13.00 -15.11
C ARG A 7 -3.45 -12.72 -13.63
N ASP A 8 -3.69 -13.77 -12.84
CA ASP A 8 -3.88 -13.66 -11.39
C ASP A 8 -2.64 -13.09 -10.66
N GLU A 9 -1.43 -13.44 -11.10
CA GLU A 9 -0.19 -12.89 -10.51
C GLU A 9 0.06 -11.43 -10.93
N GLU A 10 -0.20 -11.10 -12.20
CA GLU A 10 -0.13 -9.72 -12.68
C GLU A 10 -1.17 -8.83 -11.97
N ASP A 11 -2.38 -9.34 -11.74
CA ASP A 11 -3.44 -8.65 -11.01
C ASP A 11 -3.07 -8.44 -9.53
N LEU A 12 -2.41 -9.42 -8.90
CA LEU A 12 -1.91 -9.30 -7.52
C LEU A 12 -0.75 -8.31 -7.42
N SER A 13 0.21 -8.33 -8.35
CA SER A 13 1.31 -7.35 -8.39
C SER A 13 0.77 -5.95 -8.61
N ALA A 14 -0.14 -5.76 -9.57
CA ALA A 14 -0.80 -4.48 -9.81
C ALA A 14 -1.68 -4.04 -8.62
N HIS A 15 -2.20 -4.97 -7.83
CA HIS A 15 -2.91 -4.64 -6.60
C HIS A 15 -1.96 -4.18 -5.49
N GLU A 16 -0.84 -4.87 -5.30
CA GLU A 16 0.21 -4.47 -4.35
C GLU A 16 0.74 -3.06 -4.67
N ASP A 17 1.04 -2.77 -5.94
CA ASP A 17 1.54 -1.47 -6.37
C ASP A 17 0.52 -0.35 -6.12
N ARG A 18 -0.77 -0.62 -6.34
CA ARG A 18 -1.84 0.33 -6.02
C ARG A 18 -1.93 0.62 -4.52
N LEU A 19 -1.79 -0.41 -3.67
CA LEU A 19 -1.78 -0.23 -2.22
C LEU A 19 -0.58 0.58 -1.76
N ARG A 20 0.62 0.29 -2.29
CA ARG A 20 1.84 1.05 -1.99
C ARG A 20 1.73 2.51 -2.42
N ALA A 21 1.25 2.76 -3.64
CA ALA A 21 1.01 4.11 -4.12
C ALA A 21 -0.04 4.86 -3.26
N GLY A 22 -1.07 4.14 -2.79
CA GLY A 22 -2.05 4.69 -1.84
C GLY A 22 -1.42 5.09 -0.51
N ALA A 23 -0.59 4.23 0.07
CA ALA A 23 0.15 4.51 1.30
C ALA A 23 1.07 5.74 1.15
N GLU A 24 1.80 5.83 0.04
CA GLU A 24 2.67 6.98 -0.25
C GLU A 24 1.87 8.29 -0.40
N ALA A 25 0.70 8.23 -1.06
CA ALA A 25 -0.18 9.38 -1.22
C ALA A 25 -0.72 9.88 0.13
N LEU A 26 -1.10 8.97 1.02
CA LEU A 26 -1.57 9.29 2.37
C LEU A 26 -0.44 9.87 3.24
N ALA A 27 0.76 9.29 3.19
CA ALA A 27 1.93 9.84 3.86
C ALA A 27 2.30 11.25 3.34
N ALA A 28 2.13 11.50 2.04
CA ALA A 28 2.29 12.85 1.49
C ALA A 28 1.19 13.82 1.96
N ALA A 29 -0.05 13.35 2.11
CA ALA A 29 -1.15 14.14 2.65
C ALA A 29 -0.91 14.50 4.12
N GLU A 30 -0.46 13.56 4.95
CA GLU A 30 -0.06 13.78 6.35
C GLU A 30 0.96 14.93 6.44
N ARG A 31 2.07 14.84 5.70
CA ARG A 31 3.11 15.89 5.71
C ARG A 31 2.58 17.25 5.32
N ARG A 32 1.68 17.32 4.32
CA ARG A 32 1.05 18.58 3.90
C ARG A 32 0.15 19.16 4.99
N LEU A 33 -0.66 18.33 5.64
CA LEU A 33 -1.54 18.74 6.72
C LEU A 33 -0.74 19.26 7.92
N LEU A 34 0.36 18.58 8.29
CA LEU A 34 1.25 19.05 9.36
C LEU A 34 1.94 20.37 9.00
N ALA A 35 2.40 20.52 7.75
CA ALA A 35 2.98 21.79 7.27
C ALA A 35 1.95 22.93 7.31
N GLN A 36 0.69 22.67 6.92
CA GLN A 36 -0.40 23.63 7.03
C GLN A 36 -0.70 23.99 8.48
N ALA A 37 -0.76 23.00 9.37
CA ALA A 37 -0.97 23.22 10.80
C ALA A 37 0.12 24.13 11.38
N ALA A 38 1.39 23.86 11.07
CA ALA A 38 2.53 24.68 11.49
C ALA A 38 2.48 26.10 10.92
N ALA A 39 2.04 26.26 9.66
CA ALA A 39 1.91 27.59 9.04
C ALA A 39 0.77 28.43 9.63
N LEU A 40 -0.22 27.81 10.27
CA LEU A 40 -1.38 28.47 10.87
C LEU A 40 -1.24 28.66 12.39
N GLU A 41 -0.29 27.99 13.02
CA GLU A 41 -0.07 28.07 14.46
C GLU A 41 0.29 29.50 14.88
N GLY A 42 -0.45 30.03 15.87
CA GLY A 42 -0.26 31.40 16.37
C GLY A 42 -0.69 32.52 15.41
N ARG A 43 -1.27 32.21 14.24
CA ARG A 43 -1.74 33.24 13.32
C ARG A 43 -3.03 33.91 13.83
N PRO A 44 -3.10 35.26 13.86
CA PRO A 44 -4.31 35.96 14.25
C PRO A 44 -5.43 35.70 13.23
N GLY A 45 -6.66 35.52 13.73
CA GLY A 45 -7.84 35.25 12.91
C GLY A 45 -8.02 33.80 12.47
N VAL A 46 -7.09 32.90 12.77
CA VAL A 46 -7.28 31.45 12.59
C VAL A 46 -8.16 30.92 13.73
N PRO A 47 -9.25 30.20 13.43
CA PRO A 47 -10.06 29.57 14.48
C PRO A 47 -9.25 28.57 15.30
N ASP A 48 -9.51 28.52 16.61
CA ASP A 48 -8.83 27.64 17.57
C ASP A 48 -8.95 26.14 17.24
N TRP A 49 -10.05 25.73 16.62
CA TRP A 49 -10.28 24.36 16.17
C TRP A 49 -9.48 23.96 14.92
N CYS A 50 -8.93 24.91 14.17
CA CYS A 50 -8.32 24.65 12.86
C CYS A 50 -7.06 23.78 12.97
N VAL A 51 -6.09 24.21 13.79
CA VAL A 51 -4.81 23.49 13.97
C VAL A 51 -5.02 22.09 14.56
N PRO A 52 -5.82 21.90 15.64
CA PRO A 52 -6.15 20.56 16.16
C PRO A 52 -6.81 19.65 15.12
N THR A 53 -7.69 20.20 14.29
CA THR A 53 -8.37 19.43 13.24
C THR A 53 -7.40 18.93 12.18
N LEU A 54 -6.50 19.80 11.70
CA LEU A 54 -5.47 19.43 10.72
C LEU A 54 -4.54 18.35 11.27
N ARG A 55 -4.13 18.45 12.55
CA ARG A 55 -3.31 17.42 13.20
C ARG A 55 -4.04 16.09 13.32
N ARG A 56 -5.34 16.09 13.66
CA ARG A 56 -6.16 14.86 13.71
C ARG A 56 -6.35 14.22 12.34
N GLN A 57 -6.49 15.03 11.29
CA GLN A 57 -6.55 14.54 9.91
C GLN A 57 -5.21 13.94 9.47
N ALA A 58 -4.09 14.59 9.81
CA ALA A 58 -2.76 14.07 9.52
C ALA A 58 -2.54 12.69 10.17
N GLU A 59 -2.92 12.55 11.43
CA GLU A 59 -2.86 11.28 12.15
C GLU A 59 -3.73 10.20 11.49
N SER A 60 -4.92 10.56 11.01
CA SER A 60 -5.78 9.61 10.28
C SER A 60 -5.14 9.17 8.95
N CYS A 61 -4.46 10.09 8.24
CA CYS A 61 -3.69 9.77 7.04
C CYS A 61 -2.51 8.83 7.36
N ARG A 62 -1.80 9.06 8.47
CA ARG A 62 -0.68 8.22 8.92
C ARG A 62 -1.14 6.78 9.15
N VAL A 63 -2.19 6.59 9.96
CA VAL A 63 -2.75 5.27 10.27
C VAL A 63 -3.21 4.56 8.99
N ALA A 64 -3.93 5.26 8.12
CA ALA A 64 -4.38 4.66 6.87
C ALA A 64 -3.21 4.32 5.91
N ALA A 65 -2.12 5.09 5.93
CA ALA A 65 -0.92 4.76 5.17
C ALA A 65 -0.23 3.49 5.70
N GLU A 66 -0.16 3.33 7.02
CA GLU A 66 0.35 2.12 7.68
C GLU A 66 -0.50 0.90 7.32
N ASP A 67 -1.83 1.01 7.43
CA ASP A 67 -2.76 -0.07 7.08
C ASP A 67 -2.62 -0.49 5.60
N MET A 68 -2.47 0.47 4.68
CA MET A 68 -2.25 0.18 3.25
C MET A 68 -0.88 -0.45 3.00
N GLY A 69 0.16 -0.02 3.72
CA GLY A 69 1.49 -0.61 3.65
C GLY A 69 1.51 -2.06 4.13
N ASP A 70 0.82 -2.35 5.23
CA ASP A 70 0.66 -3.70 5.76
C ASP A 70 -0.14 -4.60 4.80
N ALA A 71 -1.23 -4.08 4.23
CA ALA A 71 -2.01 -4.77 3.22
C ALA A 71 -1.16 -5.09 1.98
N ALA A 72 -0.37 -4.13 1.47
CA ALA A 72 0.54 -4.35 0.36
C ALA A 72 1.54 -5.47 0.67
N ALA A 73 2.12 -5.47 1.89
CA ALA A 73 3.05 -6.51 2.31
C ALA A 73 2.38 -7.89 2.41
N VAL A 74 1.12 -7.98 2.84
CA VAL A 74 0.35 -9.23 2.83
C VAL A 74 0.14 -9.75 1.40
N VAL A 75 -0.25 -8.87 0.48
CA VAL A 75 -0.46 -9.23 -0.94
C VAL A 75 0.84 -9.68 -1.59
N GLY A 76 1.94 -8.96 -1.40
CA GLY A 76 3.24 -9.35 -1.95
C GLY A 76 3.74 -10.70 -1.42
N ARG A 77 3.55 -10.98 -0.13
CA ARG A 77 3.83 -12.32 0.43
C ARG A 77 2.92 -13.41 -0.14
N HIS A 78 1.70 -13.08 -0.51
CA HIS A 78 0.80 -14.05 -1.15
C HIS A 78 1.24 -14.34 -2.59
N ALA A 79 1.50 -13.30 -3.38
CA ALA A 79 2.00 -13.43 -4.75
C ALA A 79 3.31 -14.25 -4.81
N ALA A 80 4.27 -13.97 -3.93
CA ALA A 80 5.54 -14.70 -3.88
C ALA A 80 5.36 -16.19 -3.57
N ARG A 81 4.44 -16.54 -2.66
CA ARG A 81 4.14 -17.95 -2.33
C ARG A 81 3.44 -18.68 -3.48
N SER A 82 2.52 -18.02 -4.16
CA SER A 82 1.83 -18.57 -5.33
C SER A 82 2.80 -18.86 -6.48
N GLY A 83 3.75 -17.96 -6.73
CA GLY A 83 4.80 -18.17 -7.74
C GLY A 83 5.76 -19.30 -7.38
N ALA A 84 6.20 -19.37 -6.12
CA ALA A 84 7.11 -20.41 -5.64
C ALA A 84 6.47 -21.82 -5.66
N GLY A 85 5.19 -21.93 -5.27
CA GLY A 85 4.45 -23.20 -5.32
C GLY A 85 4.37 -23.77 -6.74
N ARG A 86 4.21 -22.91 -7.74
CA ARG A 86 4.17 -23.31 -9.16
C ARG A 86 5.53 -23.73 -9.71
N ALA A 87 6.61 -23.03 -9.34
CA ALA A 87 7.96 -23.40 -9.72
C ALA A 87 8.36 -24.78 -9.16
N GLY A 88 7.97 -25.07 -7.90
CA GLY A 88 8.19 -26.38 -7.28
C GLY A 88 7.45 -27.53 -7.96
N VAL A 89 6.18 -27.32 -8.33
CA VAL A 89 5.39 -28.33 -9.08
C VAL A 89 5.98 -28.58 -10.48
N ARG A 90 6.49 -27.54 -11.15
CA ARG A 90 7.16 -27.67 -12.46
C ARG A 90 8.50 -28.41 -12.37
N ALA A 91 9.25 -28.23 -11.29
CA ALA A 91 10.50 -28.95 -11.06
C ALA A 91 10.29 -30.43 -10.67
N ALA A 92 9.13 -30.77 -10.11
CA ALA A 92 8.77 -32.14 -9.73
C ALA A 92 8.16 -32.99 -10.86
N ALA A 93 7.88 -32.40 -12.04
CA ALA A 93 7.43 -33.16 -13.21
C ALA A 93 8.63 -33.91 -13.83
N PRO A 94 8.58 -35.26 -13.93
CA PRO A 94 9.72 -36.02 -14.46
C PRO A 94 9.95 -35.73 -15.95
N PRO A 95 11.21 -35.65 -16.41
CA PRO A 95 11.50 -35.50 -17.84
C PRO A 95 11.25 -36.85 -18.54
N GLY A 96 10.12 -36.99 -19.22
CA GLY A 96 9.94 -38.09 -20.16
C GLY A 96 8.50 -38.52 -20.39
N ALA A 97 7.94 -38.10 -21.53
CA ALA A 97 7.13 -38.93 -22.41
C ALA A 97 6.97 -38.17 -23.73
N ALA A 98 7.96 -38.36 -24.61
CA ALA A 98 7.81 -38.15 -26.05
C ALA A 98 7.55 -39.52 -26.68
#